data_AF-A0A9Y2NA82-F1
#
_entry.id   AF-A0A9Y2NA82-F1
#
_cell.length_a   1.000
_cell.length_b   1.000
_cell.length_c   1.000
_cell.angle_alpha   90.00
_cell.angle_beta   90.00
_cell.angle_gamma   90.00
#
_symmetry.space_group_name_H-M   'P 1'
#
loop_
_entity.id
_entity.type
_entity.pdbx_description
1 polymer ?
#
loop_
_entity_poly.entity_id
_entity_poly.type
_entity_poly.pdbx_seq_one_letter_code
_entity_poly.pdbx_strand_id
1 'polypeptide(L)'
;MPDSSVTDEFDARYDGQRLVTVCSTDHLHQLIDRGRREWVDEELWLGRLIRTSSQREMRHADLAAVGRRASLTPEQLGRVLAWNSHHHAPLDSLPGGQLLVTTRTTPDDDPRRQRPR
;
A
#
# COMPACT_ATOMS: atom_id res chain seq x y z
N MET A 1 12.00 -15.73 -4.18
CA MET A 1 11.49 -16.12 -2.85
C MET A 1 10.38 -15.15 -2.47
N PRO A 2 9.19 -15.61 -2.02
CA PRO A 2 8.07 -14.72 -1.70
C PRO A 2 8.42 -13.74 -0.57
N ASP A 3 8.28 -12.44 -0.84
CA ASP A 3 8.54 -11.38 0.13
C ASP A 3 7.66 -10.16 -0.21
N SER A 4 6.62 -9.92 0.57
CA SER A 4 5.66 -8.83 0.35
C SER A 4 6.27 -7.43 0.49
N SER A 5 7.43 -7.30 1.13
CA SER A 5 8.13 -6.01 1.25
C SER A 5 8.84 -5.60 -0.04
N VAL A 6 8.98 -6.52 -1.00
CA VAL A 6 9.73 -6.29 -2.24
C VAL A 6 8.81 -5.82 -3.36
N THR A 7 9.07 -4.61 -3.84
CA THR A 7 8.49 -4.07 -5.08
C THR A 7 9.61 -3.88 -6.09
N ASP A 8 9.50 -4.48 -7.28
CA ASP A 8 10.52 -4.36 -8.31
C ASP A 8 10.49 -2.96 -8.93
N GLU A 9 11.64 -2.38 -9.23
CA GLU A 9 11.71 -1.01 -9.73
C GLU A 9 11.28 -0.87 -11.20
N PHE A 10 11.40 -1.95 -12.00
CA PHE A 10 11.20 -1.90 -13.46
C PHE A 10 10.01 -2.72 -13.93
N ASP A 11 9.72 -3.87 -13.32
CA ASP A 11 8.71 -4.81 -13.79
C ASP A 11 7.88 -5.38 -12.64
N ALA A 12 6.62 -4.94 -12.58
CA ALA A 12 5.64 -5.35 -11.56
C ALA A 12 5.36 -6.86 -11.53
N ARG A 13 5.78 -7.63 -12.54
CA ARG A 13 5.70 -9.11 -12.52
C ARG A 13 6.63 -9.74 -11.48
N TYR A 14 7.69 -9.04 -11.07
CA TYR A 14 8.61 -9.48 -10.02
C TYR A 14 8.29 -8.91 -8.64
N ASP A 15 7.22 -8.13 -8.52
CA ASP A 15 6.70 -7.70 -7.23
C ASP A 15 6.44 -8.91 -6.33
N GLY A 16 6.88 -8.80 -5.08
CA GLY A 16 6.75 -9.88 -4.13
C GLY A 16 7.84 -10.95 -4.24
N GLN A 17 8.86 -10.74 -5.08
CA GLN A 17 9.90 -11.74 -5.33
C GLN A 17 11.29 -11.21 -4.96
N ARG A 18 11.88 -11.78 -3.91
CA ARG A 18 13.29 -11.57 -3.57
C ARG A 18 14.19 -12.58 -4.28
N LEU A 19 15.24 -12.09 -4.95
CA LEU A 19 16.33 -12.94 -5.42
C LEU A 19 17.16 -13.40 -4.21
N VAL A 20 17.41 -14.71 -4.13
CA VAL A 20 18.19 -15.31 -3.02
C VAL A 20 19.18 -16.32 -3.57
N THR A 21 20.32 -16.45 -2.90
CA THR A 21 21.28 -17.53 -3.11
C THR A 21 21.24 -18.44 -1.89
N VAL A 22 21.12 -19.74 -2.13
CA VAL A 22 21.06 -20.75 -1.06
C VAL A 22 22.03 -21.88 -1.34
N CYS A 23 22.46 -22.56 -0.28
CA CYS A 23 23.39 -23.68 -0.36
C CYS A 23 22.76 -25.00 -0.85
N SER A 24 21.42 -25.12 -0.80
CA SER A 24 20.71 -26.33 -1.21
C SER A 24 19.24 -26.05 -1.56
N THR A 25 18.61 -26.99 -2.26
CA THR A 25 17.18 -26.97 -2.55
C THR A 25 16.33 -27.01 -1.27
N ASP A 26 16.74 -27.77 -0.25
CA ASP A 26 16.01 -27.84 1.02
C ASP A 26 15.99 -26.49 1.74
N HIS A 27 17.11 -25.75 1.69
CA HIS A 27 17.16 -24.41 2.24
C HIS A 27 16.27 -23.45 1.43
N LEU A 28 16.19 -23.61 0.10
CA LEU A 28 15.25 -22.84 -0.72
C LEU A 28 13.80 -23.06 -0.27
N HIS A 29 13.39 -24.32 -0.05
CA HIS A 29 12.04 -24.65 0.37
C HIS A 29 11.70 -24.03 1.74
N GLN A 30 12.62 -24.10 2.71
CA GLN A 30 12.44 -23.48 4.02
C GLN A 30 12.22 -21.97 3.90
N LEU A 31 12.98 -21.28 3.03
CA LEU A 31 12.80 -19.85 2.78
C LEU A 31 11.48 -19.54 2.09
N ILE A 32 11.06 -20.35 1.12
CA ILE A 32 9.76 -20.18 0.44
C ILE A 32 8.62 -20.34 1.43
N ASP A 33 8.65 -21.37 2.26
CA ASP A 33 7.60 -21.63 3.25
C ASP A 33 7.54 -20.53 4.31
N ARG A 34 8.71 -20.02 4.72
CA ARG A 34 8.77 -18.86 5.61
C ARG A 34 8.15 -17.62 4.95
N GLY A 35 8.58 -17.29 3.73
CA GLY A 35 8.08 -16.13 2.99
C GLY A 35 6.57 -16.19 2.77
N ARG A 36 6.01 -17.38 2.52
CA ARG A 36 4.56 -17.58 2.42
C ARG A 36 3.82 -17.36 3.73
N ARG A 37 4.39 -17.77 4.87
CA ARG A 37 3.79 -17.57 6.20
C ARG A 37 3.83 -16.12 6.66
N GLU A 38 4.87 -15.39 6.27
CA GLU A 38 5.09 -13.99 6.64
C GLU A 38 4.46 -13.01 5.62
N TRP A 39 3.82 -13.53 4.57
CA TRP A 39 3.26 -12.71 3.49
C TRP A 39 2.11 -11.82 3.95
N VAL A 40 2.19 -10.53 3.59
CA VAL A 40 1.14 -9.54 3.84
C VAL A 40 0.78 -8.85 2.52
N ASP A 41 -0.43 -9.09 2.01
CA ASP A 41 -0.89 -8.51 0.76
C ASP A 41 -0.85 -6.97 0.80
N GLU A 42 -1.30 -6.37 1.90
CA GLU A 42 -1.35 -4.93 2.08
C GLU A 42 0.02 -4.26 2.05
N GLU A 43 1.07 -4.95 2.50
CA GLU A 43 2.44 -4.46 2.44
C GLU A 43 2.91 -4.34 0.98
N LEU A 44 2.68 -5.39 0.18
CA LEU A 44 3.01 -5.38 -1.24
C LEU A 44 2.23 -4.31 -1.99
N TRP A 45 0.94 -4.20 -1.70
CA TRP A 45 0.06 -3.20 -2.31
C TRP A 45 0.49 -1.78 -1.94
N LEU A 46 0.93 -1.53 -0.70
CA LEU A 46 1.49 -0.23 -0.31
C LEU A 46 2.77 0.08 -1.09
N GLY A 47 3.68 -0.89 -1.25
CA GLY A 47 4.88 -0.75 -2.09
C GLY A 47 4.54 -0.37 -3.54
N ARG A 48 3.52 -1.00 -4.12
CA ARG A 48 3.02 -0.66 -5.47
C ARG A 48 2.48 0.77 -5.55
N LEU A 49 1.76 1.24 -4.53
CA LEU A 49 1.27 2.62 -4.46
C LEU A 49 2.42 3.61 -4.39
N ILE A 50 3.43 3.35 -3.56
CA ILE A 50 4.64 4.17 -3.43
C ILE A 50 5.35 4.29 -4.77
N ARG A 51 5.67 3.16 -5.42
CA ARG A 51 6.31 3.15 -6.75
C ARG A 51 5.48 3.91 -7.78
N THR A 52 4.17 3.64 -7.84
CA THR A 52 3.29 4.27 -8.83
C THR A 52 3.17 5.77 -8.61
N SER A 53 3.02 6.22 -7.36
CA SER A 53 2.94 7.65 -7.03
C SER A 53 4.21 8.42 -7.36
N SER A 54 5.36 7.74 -7.39
CA SER A 54 6.66 8.33 -7.71
C SER A 54 6.81 8.65 -9.20
N GLN A 55 5.95 8.08 -10.06
CA GLN A 55 5.91 8.37 -11.49
C GLN A 55 5.47 9.82 -11.73
N ARG A 56 6.11 10.49 -12.69
CA ARG A 56 5.88 11.92 -12.94
C ARG A 56 4.43 12.23 -13.28
N GLU A 57 3.77 11.33 -14.02
CA GLU A 57 2.38 11.51 -14.44
C GLU A 57 1.41 11.45 -13.25
N MET A 58 1.82 10.83 -12.14
CA MET A 58 0.97 10.60 -10.98
C MET A 58 1.03 11.72 -9.94
N ARG A 59 1.93 12.72 -10.06
CA ARG A 59 2.10 13.80 -9.06
C ARG A 59 0.85 14.64 -8.78
N HIS A 60 -0.09 14.71 -9.72
CA HIS A 60 -1.34 15.45 -9.56
C HIS A 60 -2.57 14.53 -9.56
N ALA A 61 -2.35 13.22 -9.62
CA ALA A 61 -3.42 12.24 -9.58
C ALA A 61 -3.94 12.09 -8.14
N ASP A 62 -5.25 11.90 -8.00
CA ASP A 62 -5.84 11.52 -6.71
C ASP A 62 -5.43 10.08 -6.33
N LEU A 63 -5.63 9.74 -5.06
CA LEU A 63 -5.25 8.43 -4.54
C LEU A 63 -5.96 7.27 -5.27
N ALA A 64 -7.21 7.47 -5.71
CA ALA A 64 -7.97 6.45 -6.42
C ALA A 64 -7.37 6.18 -7.82
N ALA A 65 -6.90 7.22 -8.51
CA ALA A 65 -6.21 7.12 -9.78
C ALA A 65 -4.86 6.42 -9.63
N VAL A 66 -4.10 6.75 -8.57
CA VAL A 66 -2.86 6.03 -8.22
C VAL A 66 -3.15 4.55 -7.95
N GLY A 67 -4.19 4.24 -7.18
CA GLY A 67 -4.62 2.87 -6.89
C GLY A 67 -4.98 2.07 -8.16
N ARG A 68 -5.79 2.66 -9.05
CA ARG A 68 -6.11 2.04 -10.35
C ARG A 68 -4.85 1.81 -11.19
N ARG A 69 -3.94 2.78 -11.24
CA ARG A 69 -2.69 2.67 -11.99
C ARG A 69 -1.76 1.58 -11.41
N ALA A 70 -1.80 1.39 -10.09
CA ALA A 70 -1.13 0.32 -9.37
C ALA A 70 -1.84 -1.04 -9.46
N SER A 71 -2.94 -1.12 -10.23
CA SER A 71 -3.78 -2.32 -10.40
C SER A 71 -4.44 -2.81 -9.10
N LEU A 72 -4.79 -1.88 -8.20
CA LEU A 72 -5.60 -2.17 -7.01
C LEU A 72 -7.07 -1.88 -7.30
N THR A 73 -7.95 -2.76 -6.81
CA THR A 73 -9.39 -2.46 -6.72
C THR A 73 -9.67 -1.47 -5.59
N PRO A 74 -10.85 -0.81 -5.56
CA PRO A 74 -11.24 0.06 -4.45
C PRO A 74 -11.22 -0.64 -3.09
N GLU A 75 -11.60 -1.92 -3.04
CA GLU A 75 -11.59 -2.73 -1.81
C GLU A 75 -10.16 -3.01 -1.34
N GLN A 76 -9.26 -3.36 -2.26
CA GLN A 76 -7.85 -3.55 -1.95
C GLN A 76 -7.23 -2.24 -1.46
N LEU A 77 -7.52 -1.11 -2.12
CA LEU A 77 -7.07 0.20 -1.66
C LEU A 77 -7.57 0.49 -0.24
N GLY A 78 -8.86 0.25 0.06
CA GLY A 78 -9.39 0.41 1.41
C GLY A 78 -8.69 -0.46 2.46
N ARG A 79 -8.36 -1.71 2.12
CA ARG A 79 -7.58 -2.61 2.99
C ARG A 79 -6.17 -2.09 3.26
N VAL A 80 -5.46 -1.60 2.23
CA VAL A 80 -4.13 -1.00 2.40
C VAL A 80 -4.19 0.19 3.34
N LEU A 81 -5.17 1.08 3.18
CA LEU A 81 -5.30 2.26 4.04
C LEU A 81 -5.56 1.88 5.50
N ALA A 82 -6.47 0.93 5.73
CA ALA A 82 -6.76 0.42 7.07
C ALA A 82 -5.53 -0.27 7.68
N TRP A 83 -4.79 -1.07 6.90
CA TRP A 83 -3.56 -1.71 7.35
C TRP A 83 -2.48 -0.69 7.71
N ASN A 84 -2.22 0.27 6.82
CA ASN A 84 -1.24 1.34 7.04
C ASN A 84 -1.54 2.13 8.32
N SER A 85 -2.82 2.44 8.59
CA SER A 85 -3.21 3.19 9.80
C SER A 85 -2.95 2.47 11.13
N HIS A 86 -2.89 1.13 11.12
CA HIS A 86 -2.61 0.32 12.31
C HIS A 86 -1.14 -0.12 12.39
N HIS A 87 -0.33 0.25 11.41
CA HIS A 87 1.07 -0.13 11.37
C HIS A 87 1.92 0.77 12.29
N HIS A 88 3.07 0.28 12.73
CA HIS A 88 3.91 0.98 13.73
C HIS A 88 4.48 2.31 13.20
N ALA A 89 4.61 2.45 11.88
CA ALA A 89 5.05 3.67 11.22
C ALA A 89 4.14 3.92 10.01
N PRO A 90 2.94 4.49 10.23
CA PRO A 90 2.01 4.78 9.14
C PRO A 90 2.61 5.82 8.20
N LEU A 91 2.38 5.64 6.90
CA LEU A 91 2.63 6.69 5.92
C LEU A 91 1.45 7.66 5.89
N ASP A 92 1.71 8.95 6.10
CA ASP A 92 0.68 9.99 6.00
C ASP A 92 0.36 10.35 4.55
N SER A 93 1.36 10.24 3.67
CA SER A 93 1.25 10.54 2.25
C SER A 93 2.17 9.69 1.39
N LEU A 94 1.77 9.48 0.14
CA LEU A 94 2.61 8.91 -0.90
C LEU A 94 3.65 9.93 -1.42
N PRO A 95 4.78 9.48 -2.00
CA PRO A 95 5.79 10.35 -2.62
C PRO A 95 5.24 11.36 -3.65
N GLY A 96 4.14 11.00 -4.33
CA GLY A 96 3.44 11.88 -5.28
C GLY A 96 2.62 13.00 -4.62
N GLY A 97 2.53 13.04 -3.28
CA GLY A 97 1.77 14.04 -2.52
C GLY A 97 0.34 13.62 -2.16
N GLN A 98 -0.09 12.41 -2.53
CA GLN A 98 -1.42 11.91 -2.18
C GLN A 98 -1.49 11.57 -0.70
N LEU A 99 -2.47 12.11 0.02
CA LEU A 99 -2.72 11.76 1.41
C LEU A 99 -3.30 10.35 1.52
N LEU A 100 -2.75 9.55 2.43
CA LEU A 100 -3.22 8.20 2.76
C LEU A 100 -4.18 8.22 3.95
N VAL A 101 -4.19 9.32 4.70
CA VAL A 101 -5.15 9.53 5.78
C VAL A 101 -6.49 9.86 5.15
N THR A 102 -7.44 8.93 5.24
CA THR A 102 -8.85 9.30 5.18
C THR A 102 -9.12 10.14 6.42
N THR A 103 -9.16 11.46 6.28
CA THR A 103 -9.88 12.28 7.26
C THR A 103 -11.24 11.62 7.42
N ARG A 104 -11.46 10.99 8.58
CA ARG A 104 -12.78 10.60 9.00
C ARG A 104 -13.55 11.91 9.01
N THR A 105 -14.32 12.18 7.96
CA THR A 105 -15.24 13.30 7.91
C THR A 105 -16.14 13.10 9.10
N THR A 106 -15.83 13.78 10.21
CA THR A 106 -16.79 14.07 11.26
C THR A 106 -17.96 14.72 10.52
N PRO A 107 -19.18 14.17 10.61
CA PRO A 107 -20.31 14.82 9.96
C PRO A 107 -20.47 16.19 10.63
N ASP A 108 -20.11 17.22 9.89
CA ASP A 108 -20.78 18.51 9.80
C ASP A 108 -21.51 18.89 11.11
N ASP A 109 -20.78 19.49 12.03
CA ASP A 109 -21.35 20.23 13.15
C ASP A 109 -21.94 21.53 12.58
N ASP A 110 -23.16 21.41 12.04
CA ASP A 110 -23.92 22.49 11.41
C ASP A 110 -24.11 23.67 12.38
N PRO A 111 -23.50 24.85 12.13
CA PRO A 111 -23.62 26.00 13.02
C PRO A 111 -25.02 26.65 12.99
N ARG A 112 -26.00 26.11 12.26
CA ARG A 112 -27.35 26.69 12.13
C ARG A 112 -28.38 26.22 13.15
N ARG A 113 -28.03 25.36 14.12
CA ARG A 113 -28.97 24.84 15.13
C ARG A 113 -28.98 25.57 16.49
N GLN A 114 -28.46 26.79 16.58
CA GLN A 114 -28.60 27.62 17.79
C GLN A 114 -29.16 29.01 17.47
N ARG A 115 -30.47 29.07 17.25
CA ARG A 115 -31.24 30.29 17.55
C ARG A 115 -32.23 29.95 18.66
N PRO A 116 -32.13 30.57 19.85
CA PRO A 116 -33.16 30.45 20.86
C PRO A 116 -34.38 31.27 20.40
N ARG A 117 -35.58 30.70 20.57
CA ARG A 117 -36.82 31.46 20.70
C ARG A 117 -37.22 31.46 22.16
#